data_AF-A0A523B8Z5-F1
#
_entry.id   AF-A0A523B8Z5-F1
#
_cell.length_a   1.000
_cell.length_b   1.000
_cell.length_c   1.000
_cell.angle_alpha   90.00
_cell.angle_beta   90.00
_cell.angle_gamma   90.00
#
_symmetry.space_group_name_H-M   'P 1'
#
loop_
_entity.id
_entity.type
_entity.pdbx_description
1 polymer ?
#
loop_
_entity_poly.entity_id
_entity_poly.type
_entity_poly.pdbx_seq_one_letter_code
_entity_poly.pdbx_strand_id
1 'polypeptide(L)'
;MYLSAILIDFNTRVELIFMSYGDKLNEFFSGNSRRMIFLGHMLSAAPHPIIMCIGLLIVGLGWLSSKTKFRNLTGSTLMALGLLFGSATTFIWFAGTEADSFNFLSRLSTALLPLSLTILVVAIVAYGLLALSLIDLSTRCNVILLKYAAIFFVLLMIMVLLVTSIFTYSITQSSLPSLLGLQTLLTIFEGLMLSIILANFLGNTLVSVSFIKERVKLISPHFRNSQPGGIVKVRIKWFGHAAFMLTFRDKKILIDPWISNPLSPVSVEELEQVDYIIVTHDHFDHLGDAERIAKRFNSTVIGVPELVMSLERGGVQGLGLNMGAFVDVNGVFKVALVPALHTCSAGGPVGVVLDIDGLRIYHMGDTSYTAEFQAIKEVFNPEVVLVPIGGHYTMGPREAALALKVLTPKIAIPMHYATFPVLVKTADDFVERAKVLAPNVKVLVLKPGEEVEVP
;
A
#
# COMPACT_ATOMS: atom_id res chain seq x y z
N MET A 1 32.96 -23.52 15.94
CA MET A 1 32.93 -24.64 16.91
C MET A 1 32.86 -23.99 18.28
N TYR A 2 31.73 -23.97 18.99
CA TYR A 2 31.08 -25.14 19.56
C TYR A 2 29.57 -25.14 19.30
N LEU A 3 29.15 -26.10 18.47
CA LEU A 3 27.80 -26.64 18.45
C LEU A 3 27.68 -27.50 19.72
N SER A 4 26.75 -27.18 20.61
CA SER A 4 26.29 -28.15 21.62
C SER A 4 24.99 -28.74 21.09
N ALA A 5 25.12 -29.88 20.42
CA ALA A 5 24.00 -30.65 19.92
C ALA A 5 23.12 -31.13 21.09
N ILE A 6 21.80 -30.97 20.94
CA ILE A 6 20.82 -31.68 21.76
C ILE A 6 20.80 -33.11 21.23
N LEU A 7 21.47 -34.03 21.94
CA LEU A 7 21.31 -35.47 21.72
C LEU A 7 20.07 -35.91 22.51
N ILE A 8 19.02 -36.26 21.78
CA ILE A 8 17.81 -36.92 22.30
C ILE A 8 18.04 -38.42 22.10
N ASP A 9 18.27 -39.16 23.18
CA ASP A 9 18.21 -40.62 23.14
C ASP A 9 16.73 -41.05 23.19
N PHE A 10 16.36 -41.95 22.28
CA PHE A 10 14.98 -42.31 21.96
C PHE A 10 14.36 -43.33 22.92
N ASN A 11 15.03 -43.70 24.01
CA ASN A 11 14.44 -44.52 25.05
C ASN A 11 14.85 -44.03 26.44
N THR A 12 13.87 -43.52 27.19
CA THR A 12 13.88 -43.49 28.67
C THR A 12 14.96 -42.67 29.37
N ARG A 13 14.94 -41.32 29.21
CA ARG A 13 15.09 -40.30 30.28
C ARG A 13 15.36 -38.91 29.68
N VAL A 14 14.58 -37.92 30.10
CA VAL A 14 14.87 -36.50 29.86
C VAL A 14 15.60 -35.98 31.08
N GLU A 15 16.93 -35.87 31.04
CA GLU A 15 17.69 -35.12 32.05
C GLU A 15 17.83 -33.66 31.60
N LEU A 16 17.10 -32.77 32.28
CA LEU A 16 17.27 -31.33 32.21
C LEU A 16 18.48 -30.93 33.06
N ILE A 17 19.65 -30.82 32.44
CA ILE A 17 20.82 -30.24 33.10
C ILE A 17 20.65 -28.71 33.13
N PHE A 18 20.12 -28.19 34.24
CA PHE A 18 20.24 -26.78 34.59
C PHE A 18 21.67 -26.53 35.10
N MET A 19 22.55 -26.02 34.24
CA MET A 19 23.83 -25.46 34.69
C MET A 19 23.72 -23.93 34.86
N SER A 20 23.92 -23.53 36.12
CA SER A 20 24.07 -22.17 36.65
C SER A 20 24.71 -21.18 35.68
N TYR A 21 23.93 -20.23 35.18
CA TYR A 21 24.42 -18.94 34.68
C TYR A 21 23.26 -17.93 34.64
N GLY A 22 22.88 -17.42 35.82
CA GLY A 22 21.93 -16.31 35.94
C GLY A 22 22.39 -15.06 35.18
N ASP A 23 23.71 -14.85 35.07
CA ASP A 23 24.27 -13.64 34.46
C ASP A 23 24.35 -13.70 32.93
N LYS A 24 24.50 -14.89 32.31
CA LYS A 24 24.56 -15.02 30.84
C LYS A 24 23.19 -14.99 30.15
N LEU A 25 22.12 -15.38 30.86
CA LEU A 25 20.76 -15.24 30.35
C LEU A 25 20.37 -13.76 30.21
N ASN A 26 20.72 -12.92 31.18
CA ASN A 26 20.50 -11.47 31.10
C ASN A 26 21.27 -10.82 29.93
N GLU A 27 22.47 -11.31 29.62
CA GLU A 27 23.25 -10.88 28.45
C GLU A 27 22.62 -11.32 27.11
N PHE A 28 21.95 -12.48 27.08
CA PHE A 28 21.24 -12.96 25.90
C PHE A 28 19.94 -12.18 25.63
N PHE A 29 19.25 -11.73 26.69
CA PHE A 29 18.03 -10.93 26.60
C PHE A 29 18.26 -9.42 26.42
N SER A 30 19.48 -8.92 26.64
CA SER A 30 19.79 -7.47 26.56
C SER A 30 20.21 -6.98 25.16
N GLY A 31 20.45 -7.88 24.19
CA GLY A 31 21.04 -7.50 22.89
C GLY A 31 20.42 -8.17 21.66
N ASN A 32 19.57 -7.42 20.96
CA ASN A 32 18.90 -7.71 19.68
C ASN A 32 17.66 -8.64 19.72
N SER A 33 16.47 -8.01 19.69
CA SER A 33 15.17 -8.62 19.39
C SER A 33 15.21 -9.62 18.21
N ARG A 34 16.04 -9.36 17.20
CA ARG A 34 16.24 -10.28 16.06
C ARG A 34 16.79 -11.66 16.45
N ARG A 35 17.64 -11.74 17.48
CA ARG A 35 18.22 -13.01 17.96
C ARG A 35 17.18 -13.84 18.73
N MET A 36 16.36 -13.18 19.56
CA MET A 36 15.22 -13.84 20.21
C MET A 36 14.22 -14.37 19.18
N ILE A 37 13.86 -13.56 18.19
CA ILE A 37 12.94 -13.96 17.12
C ILE A 37 13.49 -15.18 16.37
N PHE A 38 14.78 -15.17 16.02
CA PHE A 38 15.40 -16.28 15.30
C PHE A 38 15.44 -17.57 16.13
N LEU A 39 15.85 -17.50 17.40
CA LEU A 39 15.85 -18.64 18.32
C LEU A 39 14.43 -19.20 18.51
N GLY A 40 13.45 -18.33 18.72
CA GLY A 40 12.06 -18.72 18.86
C GLY A 40 11.51 -19.43 17.61
N HIS A 41 11.89 -18.98 16.41
CA HIS A 41 11.50 -19.66 15.17
C HIS A 41 12.13 -21.05 15.04
N MET A 42 13.41 -21.21 15.39
CA MET A 42 14.07 -22.52 15.38
C MET A 42 13.40 -23.51 16.35
N LEU A 43 13.04 -23.04 17.55
CA LEU A 43 12.33 -23.85 18.55
C LEU A 43 10.88 -24.15 18.13
N SER A 44 10.21 -23.21 17.44
CA SER A 44 8.86 -23.41 16.90
C SER A 44 8.80 -24.44 15.77
N ALA A 45 9.92 -24.74 15.14
CA ALA A 45 10.02 -25.79 14.12
C ALA A 45 10.31 -27.18 14.71
N ALA A 46 10.47 -27.30 16.04
CA ALA A 46 10.70 -28.58 16.68
C ALA A 46 9.42 -29.45 16.63
N PRO A 47 9.54 -30.76 16.37
CA PRO A 47 8.39 -31.67 16.34
C PRO A 47 7.79 -31.93 17.74
N HIS A 48 8.45 -31.47 18.80
CA HIS A 48 7.98 -31.62 20.18
C HIS A 48 7.08 -30.44 20.58
N PRO A 49 5.80 -30.67 20.92
CA PRO A 49 4.80 -29.62 21.09
C PRO A 49 5.14 -28.59 22.18
N ILE A 50 5.72 -29.03 23.30
CA ILE A 50 6.15 -28.11 24.38
C ILE A 50 7.28 -27.19 23.91
N ILE A 51 8.22 -27.71 23.12
CA ILE A 51 9.36 -26.94 22.59
C ILE A 51 8.87 -25.94 21.54
N MET A 52 7.90 -26.35 20.73
CA MET A 52 7.23 -25.47 19.78
C MET A 52 6.56 -24.28 20.46
N CYS A 53 5.83 -24.53 21.55
CA CYS A 53 5.15 -23.48 22.33
C CYS A 53 6.13 -22.51 23.00
N ILE A 54 7.20 -23.03 23.58
CA ILE A 54 8.31 -22.22 24.12
C ILE A 54 8.92 -21.36 23.01
N GLY A 55 9.09 -21.92 21.80
CA GLY A 55 9.53 -21.19 20.63
C GLY A 55 8.64 -20.01 20.27
N LEU A 56 7.32 -20.24 20.15
CA LEU A 56 6.34 -19.19 19.83
C LEU A 56 6.29 -18.06 20.88
N LEU A 57 6.42 -18.40 22.16
CA LEU A 57 6.53 -17.42 23.25
C LEU A 57 7.78 -16.54 23.13
N ILE A 58 8.93 -17.15 22.84
CA ILE A 58 10.20 -16.44 22.65
C ILE A 58 10.13 -15.54 21.41
N VAL A 59 9.46 -15.98 20.33
CA VAL A 59 9.18 -15.11 19.18
C VAL A 59 8.33 -13.90 19.60
N GLY A 60 7.21 -14.12 20.30
CA GLY A 60 6.31 -13.06 20.74
C GLY A 60 7.03 -11.99 21.59
N LEU A 61 7.81 -12.43 22.58
CA LEU A 61 8.64 -11.56 23.42
C LEU A 61 9.69 -10.81 22.59
N GLY A 62 10.36 -11.49 21.65
CA GLY A 62 11.32 -10.87 20.74
C GLY A 62 10.72 -9.75 19.88
N TRP A 63 9.49 -9.94 19.40
CA TRP A 63 8.77 -8.93 18.61
C TRP A 63 8.30 -7.74 19.47
N LEU A 64 7.84 -7.99 20.70
CA LEU A 64 7.45 -6.95 21.67
C LEU A 64 8.63 -6.07 22.10
N SER A 65 9.82 -6.64 22.20
CA SER A 65 11.05 -5.90 22.54
C SER A 65 11.64 -5.12 21.35
N SER A 66 10.99 -5.12 20.17
CA SER A 66 11.50 -4.44 18.97
C SER A 66 10.98 -3.00 18.85
N LYS A 67 11.81 -2.05 18.40
CA LYS A 67 11.51 -0.59 18.40
C LYS A 67 10.50 -0.11 17.35
N THR A 68 9.73 -0.99 16.70
CA THR A 68 8.84 -0.64 15.56
C THR A 68 7.39 -1.03 15.82
N LYS A 69 6.43 -0.08 15.75
CA LYS A 69 5.05 -0.24 16.26
C LYS A 69 4.20 -1.33 15.60
N PHE A 70 4.36 -1.60 14.29
CA PHE A 70 3.68 -2.70 13.58
C PHE A 70 4.11 -4.09 14.14
N ARG A 71 5.33 -4.15 14.67
CA ARG A 71 5.88 -5.37 15.26
C ARG A 71 5.30 -5.69 16.65
N ASN A 72 4.81 -4.69 17.39
CA ASN A 72 4.24 -4.92 18.72
C ASN A 72 2.89 -5.63 18.65
N LEU A 73 2.02 -5.28 17.68
CA LEU A 73 0.75 -5.97 17.44
C LEU A 73 0.96 -7.43 17.02
N THR A 74 1.94 -7.66 16.15
CA THR A 74 2.35 -8.99 15.71
C THR A 74 2.91 -9.81 16.89
N GLY A 75 3.73 -9.18 17.74
CA GLY A 75 4.28 -9.79 18.95
C GLY A 75 3.21 -10.19 19.96
N SER A 76 2.22 -9.33 20.24
CA SER A 76 1.09 -9.65 21.12
C SER A 76 0.27 -10.83 20.60
N THR A 77 0.05 -10.89 19.28
CA THR A 77 -0.71 -11.98 18.63
C THR A 77 0.04 -13.30 18.71
N LEU A 78 1.35 -13.30 18.44
CA LEU A 78 2.19 -14.50 18.52
C LEU A 78 2.33 -15.01 19.96
N MET A 79 2.39 -14.11 20.95
CA MET A 79 2.43 -14.49 22.36
C MET A 79 1.10 -15.14 22.78
N ALA A 80 -0.04 -14.59 22.37
CA ALA A 80 -1.36 -15.18 22.62
C ALA A 80 -1.49 -16.58 22.00
N LEU A 81 -1.02 -16.75 20.76
CA LEU A 81 -1.00 -18.06 20.09
C LEU A 81 -0.08 -19.06 20.81
N GLY A 82 1.13 -18.66 21.21
CA GLY A 82 2.04 -19.53 21.96
C GLY A 82 1.47 -20.01 23.29
N LEU A 83 0.74 -19.15 24.00
CA LEU A 83 0.06 -19.48 25.25
C LEU A 83 -1.12 -20.44 25.05
N LEU A 84 -1.92 -20.23 23.99
CA LEU A 84 -3.05 -21.11 23.63
C LEU A 84 -2.59 -22.50 23.17
N PHE A 85 -1.53 -22.56 22.35
CA PHE A 85 -0.96 -23.85 21.93
C PHE A 85 -0.26 -24.57 23.09
N GLY A 86 0.44 -23.84 23.97
CA GLY A 86 1.09 -24.41 25.16
C GLY A 86 0.10 -25.06 26.13
N SER A 87 -1.05 -24.42 26.30
CA SER A 87 -2.11 -24.94 27.15
C SER A 87 -2.83 -26.14 26.53
N ALA A 88 -3.14 -26.10 25.23
CA ALA A 88 -3.74 -27.23 24.51
C ALA A 88 -2.82 -28.46 24.47
N THR A 89 -1.52 -28.26 24.29
CA THR A 89 -0.54 -29.37 24.22
C THR A 89 -0.28 -29.99 25.59
N THR A 90 -0.25 -29.20 26.67
CA THR A 90 -0.20 -29.70 28.04
C THR A 90 -1.45 -30.52 28.39
N PHE A 91 -2.62 -30.09 27.93
CA PHE A 91 -3.88 -30.81 28.09
C PHE A 91 -3.87 -32.17 27.37
N ILE A 92 -3.42 -32.21 26.10
CA ILE A 92 -3.32 -33.47 25.33
C ILE A 92 -2.30 -34.43 25.95
N TRP A 93 -1.17 -33.93 26.46
CA TRP A 93 -0.15 -34.77 27.09
C TRP A 93 -0.63 -35.38 28.41
N PHE A 94 -1.34 -34.61 29.25
CA PHE A 94 -1.98 -35.16 30.46
C PHE A 94 -3.13 -36.12 30.15
N ALA A 95 -3.85 -35.91 29.04
CA ALA A 95 -4.92 -36.82 28.62
C ALA A 95 -4.39 -38.13 27.98
N GLY A 96 -3.16 -38.12 27.46
CA GLY A 96 -2.58 -39.25 26.72
C GLY A 96 -1.75 -40.24 27.55
N THR A 97 -1.38 -39.92 28.79
CA THR A 97 -0.46 -40.75 29.59
C THR A 97 -1.14 -41.72 30.57
N GLU A 98 -2.45 -41.60 30.83
CA GLU A 98 -3.18 -42.57 31.66
C GLU A 98 -4.57 -42.87 31.04
N ALA A 99 -4.60 -43.88 30.17
CA ALA A 99 -5.83 -44.35 29.53
C ALA A 99 -6.69 -45.25 30.44
N ASP A 100 -6.21 -45.64 31.63
CA ASP A 100 -6.91 -46.60 32.47
C ASP A 100 -7.09 -46.09 33.90
N SER A 101 -8.33 -45.67 34.20
CA SER A 101 -9.08 -45.91 35.45
C SER A 101 -9.89 -44.69 35.93
N PHE A 102 -11.03 -44.97 36.56
CA PHE A 102 -12.04 -44.05 37.09
C PHE A 102 -11.49 -42.96 38.06
N ASN A 103 -10.26 -43.10 38.56
CA ASN A 103 -9.53 -42.08 39.31
C ASN A 103 -9.05 -40.90 38.44
N PHE A 104 -9.07 -41.06 37.12
CA PHE A 104 -8.75 -40.01 36.16
C PHE A 104 -9.69 -38.82 36.34
N LEU A 105 -11.01 -38.99 36.43
CA LEU A 105 -11.96 -37.87 36.49
C LEU A 105 -11.85 -37.00 37.76
N SER A 106 -11.56 -37.57 38.93
CA SER A 106 -11.42 -36.79 40.17
C SER A 106 -10.04 -36.13 40.31
N ARG A 107 -9.00 -36.72 39.72
CA ARG A 107 -7.67 -36.09 39.57
C ARG A 107 -7.65 -35.05 38.46
N LEU A 108 -8.40 -35.28 37.39
CA LEU A 108 -8.64 -34.34 36.31
C LEU A 108 -9.34 -33.11 36.85
N SER A 109 -10.35 -33.22 37.74
CA SER A 109 -10.98 -32.03 38.34
C SER A 109 -10.04 -31.22 39.26
N THR A 110 -9.09 -31.88 39.94
CA THR A 110 -8.13 -31.20 40.84
C THR A 110 -6.93 -30.60 40.11
N ALA A 111 -6.52 -31.14 38.96
CA ALA A 111 -5.47 -30.60 38.09
C ALA A 111 -6.01 -29.59 37.05
N LEU A 112 -7.23 -29.80 36.53
CA LEU A 112 -7.89 -28.88 35.60
C LEU A 112 -8.25 -27.56 36.26
N LEU A 113 -8.52 -27.52 37.56
CA LEU A 113 -8.90 -26.27 38.21
C LEU A 113 -7.75 -25.23 38.16
N PRO A 114 -6.52 -25.51 38.64
CA PRO A 114 -5.42 -24.55 38.52
C PRO A 114 -4.94 -24.34 37.07
N LEU A 115 -5.01 -25.35 36.20
CA LEU A 115 -4.64 -25.22 34.79
C LEU A 115 -5.65 -24.33 34.03
N SER A 116 -6.95 -24.55 34.22
CA SER A 116 -8.00 -23.71 33.64
C SER A 116 -7.92 -22.29 34.18
N LEU A 117 -7.65 -22.09 35.48
CA LEU A 117 -7.45 -20.78 36.10
C LEU A 117 -6.21 -20.06 35.58
N THR A 118 -5.16 -20.80 35.20
CA THR A 118 -3.96 -20.24 34.59
C THR A 118 -4.24 -19.85 33.13
N ILE A 119 -4.97 -20.68 32.38
CA ILE A 119 -5.38 -20.43 30.98
C ILE A 119 -6.31 -19.22 30.88
N LEU A 120 -7.46 -19.21 31.58
CA LEU A 120 -7.59 -18.26 32.68
C LEU A 120 -7.07 -16.83 32.54
N VAL A 121 -6.25 -16.55 33.54
CA VAL A 121 -5.49 -15.33 33.77
C VAL A 121 -4.65 -14.98 32.54
N VAL A 122 -4.02 -15.96 31.91
CA VAL A 122 -3.17 -15.75 30.73
C VAL A 122 -3.97 -15.21 29.54
N ALA A 123 -5.15 -15.77 29.26
CA ALA A 123 -6.05 -15.27 28.24
C ALA A 123 -6.56 -13.87 28.59
N ILE A 124 -7.02 -13.65 29.83
CA ILE A 124 -7.49 -12.33 30.30
C ILE A 124 -6.40 -11.26 30.10
N VAL A 125 -5.14 -11.55 30.47
CA VAL A 125 -4.02 -10.62 30.33
C VAL A 125 -3.68 -10.38 28.86
N ALA A 126 -3.55 -11.43 28.05
CA ALA A 126 -3.22 -11.29 26.63
C ALA A 126 -4.30 -10.51 25.85
N TYR A 127 -5.57 -10.79 26.11
CA TYR A 127 -6.69 -10.12 25.44
C TYR A 127 -6.97 -8.72 26.00
N GLY A 128 -6.73 -8.47 27.29
CA GLY A 128 -6.77 -7.12 27.86
C GLY A 128 -5.73 -6.18 27.21
N LEU A 129 -4.52 -6.69 26.96
CA LEU A 129 -3.49 -5.95 26.24
C LEU A 129 -3.86 -5.67 24.77
N LEU A 130 -4.54 -6.61 24.11
CA LEU A 130 -5.07 -6.41 22.75
C LEU A 130 -6.17 -5.34 22.73
N ALA A 131 -7.11 -5.38 23.67
CA ALA A 131 -8.19 -4.41 23.77
C ALA A 131 -7.67 -2.99 24.05
N LEU A 132 -6.70 -2.83 24.95
CA LEU A 132 -6.03 -1.55 25.22
C LEU A 132 -5.33 -1.00 23.97
N SER A 133 -4.69 -1.87 23.19
CA SER A 133 -4.04 -1.51 21.93
C SER A 133 -5.04 -1.02 20.88
N LEU A 134 -6.22 -1.64 20.80
CA LEU A 134 -7.31 -1.22 19.91
C LEU A 134 -7.97 0.09 20.35
N ILE A 135 -8.11 0.32 21.66
CA ILE A 135 -8.65 1.58 22.21
C ILE A 135 -7.68 2.75 21.96
N ASP A 136 -6.37 2.58 22.15
CA ASP A 136 -5.38 3.62 21.81
C ASP A 136 -5.41 3.94 20.30
N LEU A 137 -5.47 2.91 19.46
CA LEU A 137 -5.58 3.07 18.00
C LEU A 137 -6.86 3.82 17.58
N SER A 138 -8.00 3.47 18.17
CA SER A 138 -9.31 4.09 17.88
C SER A 138 -9.38 5.58 18.27
N THR A 139 -8.69 5.96 19.35
CA THR A 139 -8.66 7.34 19.84
C THR A 139 -7.80 8.22 18.94
N ARG A 140 -6.73 7.66 18.37
CA ARG A 140 -5.82 8.36 17.44
C ARG A 140 -6.35 8.45 16.01
N CYS A 141 -7.14 7.47 15.57
CA CYS A 141 -7.77 7.48 14.24
C CYS A 141 -9.18 8.11 14.23
N ASN A 142 -9.68 8.55 15.39
CA ASN A 142 -11.03 9.08 15.59
C ASN A 142 -12.17 8.14 15.12
N VAL A 143 -11.93 6.82 15.19
CA VAL A 143 -12.89 5.80 14.75
C VAL A 143 -13.67 5.28 15.94
N ILE A 144 -14.82 5.92 16.21
CA ILE A 144 -15.73 5.60 17.32
C ILE A 144 -16.18 4.12 17.29
N LEU A 145 -16.36 3.54 16.10
CA LEU A 145 -16.81 2.15 15.95
C LEU A 145 -15.78 1.12 16.44
N LEU A 146 -14.47 1.42 16.34
CA LEU A 146 -13.41 0.54 16.83
C LEU A 146 -13.36 0.51 18.37
N LYS A 147 -13.78 1.62 19.03
CA LYS A 147 -14.00 1.64 20.48
C LYS A 147 -15.12 0.71 20.88
N TYR A 148 -16.26 0.77 20.18
CA TYR A 148 -17.39 -0.10 20.47
C TYR A 148 -17.08 -1.57 20.18
N ALA A 149 -16.34 -1.88 19.12
CA ALA A 149 -15.88 -3.25 18.84
C ALA A 149 -14.96 -3.79 19.94
N ALA A 150 -14.02 -2.97 20.44
CA ALA A 150 -13.14 -3.34 21.55
C ALA A 150 -13.92 -3.54 22.87
N ILE A 151 -14.86 -2.65 23.18
CA ILE A 151 -15.73 -2.78 24.37
C ILE A 151 -16.61 -4.03 24.27
N PHE A 152 -17.21 -4.28 23.11
CA PHE A 152 -18.05 -5.45 22.86
C PHE A 152 -17.26 -6.76 22.98
N PHE A 153 -16.02 -6.78 22.49
CA PHE A 153 -15.12 -7.92 22.63
C PHE A 153 -14.76 -8.21 24.10
N VAL A 154 -14.54 -7.17 24.91
CA VAL A 154 -14.32 -7.32 26.36
C VAL A 154 -15.57 -7.86 27.07
N LEU A 155 -16.77 -7.37 26.73
CA LEU A 155 -18.03 -7.87 27.29
C LEU A 155 -18.27 -9.35 26.91
N LEU A 156 -17.96 -9.73 25.67
CA LEU A 156 -18.03 -11.11 25.21
C LEU A 156 -17.10 -12.03 26.02
N MET A 157 -15.89 -11.56 26.34
CA MET A 157 -14.94 -12.32 27.15
C MET A 157 -15.44 -12.51 28.58
N ILE A 158 -15.98 -11.45 29.22
CA ILE A 158 -16.58 -11.55 30.56
C ILE A 158 -17.70 -12.61 30.56
N MET A 159 -18.51 -12.66 29.51
CA MET A 159 -19.60 -13.64 29.39
C MET A 159 -19.08 -15.07 29.25
N VAL A 160 -18.08 -15.32 28.41
CA VAL A 160 -17.45 -16.65 28.26
C VAL A 160 -16.83 -17.12 29.57
N LEU A 161 -16.18 -16.21 30.31
CA LEU A 161 -15.61 -16.48 31.62
C LEU A 161 -16.70 -16.86 32.64
N LEU A 162 -17.85 -16.18 32.61
CA LEU A 162 -18.98 -16.45 33.50
C LEU A 162 -19.55 -17.85 33.23
N VAL A 163 -19.80 -18.18 31.96
CA VAL A 163 -20.34 -19.49 31.54
C VAL A 163 -19.38 -20.62 31.90
N THR A 164 -18.09 -20.44 31.64
CA THR A 164 -17.07 -21.44 31.98
C THR A 164 -16.96 -21.65 33.49
N SER A 165 -17.09 -20.58 34.28
CA SER A 165 -17.05 -20.65 35.75
C SER A 165 -18.27 -21.36 36.32
N ILE A 166 -19.47 -21.09 35.78
CA ILE A 166 -20.72 -21.77 36.17
C ILE A 166 -20.64 -23.26 35.82
N PHE A 167 -20.12 -23.59 34.64
CA PHE A 167 -19.95 -24.97 34.20
C PHE A 167 -18.95 -25.72 35.08
N THR A 168 -17.82 -25.08 35.40
CA THR A 168 -16.81 -25.64 36.30
C THR A 168 -17.39 -25.87 37.69
N TYR A 169 -18.08 -24.89 38.28
CA TYR A 169 -18.75 -25.01 39.58
C TYR A 169 -19.78 -26.14 39.63
N SER A 170 -20.56 -26.31 38.56
CA SER A 170 -21.57 -27.37 38.45
C SER A 170 -20.93 -28.76 38.43
N ILE A 171 -19.77 -28.90 37.76
CA ILE A 171 -18.98 -30.14 37.75
C ILE A 171 -18.38 -30.42 39.13
N THR A 172 -17.84 -29.42 39.83
CA THR A 172 -17.24 -29.61 41.17
C THR A 172 -18.26 -30.01 42.23
N GLN A 173 -19.52 -29.60 42.09
CA GLN A 173 -20.61 -29.97 43.02
C GLN A 173 -21.20 -31.38 42.75
N SER A 174 -20.59 -32.19 41.87
CA SER A 174 -20.96 -33.59 41.62
C SER A 174 -22.43 -33.83 41.20
N SER A 175 -23.12 -32.78 40.73
CA SER A 175 -24.44 -32.89 40.12
C SER A 175 -24.28 -32.66 38.63
N LEU A 176 -24.00 -33.73 37.89
CA LEU A 176 -23.99 -33.70 36.44
C LEU A 176 -25.33 -33.08 35.96
N PRO A 177 -25.29 -32.00 35.16
CA PRO A 177 -26.50 -31.50 34.53
C PRO A 177 -27.16 -32.66 33.79
N SER A 178 -28.48 -32.76 33.86
CA SER A 178 -29.21 -33.76 33.06
C SER A 178 -28.78 -33.64 31.59
N LEU A 179 -28.82 -34.74 30.83
CA LEU A 179 -28.43 -34.76 29.41
C LEU A 179 -29.13 -33.62 28.62
N LEU A 180 -30.37 -33.31 29.01
CA LEU A 180 -31.17 -32.21 28.50
C LEU A 180 -30.59 -30.82 28.85
N GLY A 181 -30.08 -30.63 30.07
CA GLY A 181 -29.40 -29.40 30.49
C GLY A 181 -28.09 -29.16 29.74
N LEU A 182 -27.33 -30.23 29.48
CA LEU A 182 -26.08 -30.14 28.71
C LEU A 182 -26.36 -29.81 27.23
N GLN A 183 -27.39 -30.44 26.66
CA GLN A 183 -27.83 -30.19 25.28
C GLN A 183 -28.40 -28.77 25.11
N THR A 184 -29.12 -28.28 26.12
CA THR A 184 -29.63 -26.89 26.14
C THR A 184 -28.48 -25.88 26.21
N LEU A 185 -27.45 -26.14 27.03
CA LEU A 185 -26.25 -25.30 27.11
C LEU A 185 -25.45 -25.29 25.81
N LEU A 186 -25.26 -26.44 25.17
CA LEU A 186 -24.63 -26.56 23.85
C LEU A 186 -25.41 -25.81 22.77
N THR A 187 -26.74 -25.92 22.76
CA THR A 187 -27.60 -25.23 21.80
C THR A 187 -27.55 -23.71 22.00
N ILE A 188 -27.52 -23.24 23.25
CA ILE A 188 -27.35 -21.82 23.59
C ILE A 188 -25.96 -21.33 23.13
N PHE A 189 -24.92 -22.13 23.36
CA PHE A 189 -23.55 -21.82 22.94
C PHE A 189 -23.42 -21.74 21.41
N GLU A 190 -24.00 -22.69 20.67
CA GLU A 190 -24.03 -22.72 19.20
C GLU A 190 -24.82 -21.52 18.63
N GLY A 191 -25.99 -21.21 19.19
CA GLY A 191 -26.78 -20.04 18.80
C GLY A 191 -26.04 -18.72 19.04
N LEU A 192 -25.32 -18.62 20.17
CA LEU A 192 -24.46 -17.47 20.47
C LEU A 192 -23.28 -17.37 19.49
N MET A 193 -22.58 -18.47 19.20
CA MET A 193 -21.48 -18.48 18.23
C MET A 193 -21.93 -18.08 16.82
N LEU A 194 -23.09 -18.56 16.37
CA LEU A 194 -23.67 -18.16 15.09
C LEU A 194 -24.04 -16.67 15.06
N SER A 195 -24.60 -16.14 16.15
CA SER A 195 -24.92 -14.71 16.25
C SER A 195 -23.67 -13.81 16.26
N ILE A 196 -22.55 -14.30 16.82
CA ILE A 196 -21.25 -13.62 16.82
C ILE A 196 -20.62 -13.63 15.43
N ILE A 197 -20.66 -14.75 14.71
CA ILE A 197 -20.19 -14.85 13.32
C ILE A 197 -21.01 -13.92 12.43
N LEU A 198 -22.33 -13.88 12.61
CA LEU A 198 -23.22 -13.01 11.87
C LEU A 198 -22.96 -11.52 12.18
N ALA A 199 -22.75 -11.16 13.45
CA ALA A 199 -22.42 -9.80 13.86
C ALA A 199 -21.04 -9.35 13.33
N ASN A 200 -20.04 -10.22 13.31
CA ASN A 200 -18.73 -9.93 12.70
C ASN A 200 -18.84 -9.81 11.18
N PHE A 201 -19.62 -10.66 10.53
CA PHE A 201 -19.85 -10.58 9.09
C PHE A 201 -20.57 -9.27 8.71
N LEU A 202 -21.63 -8.91 9.43
CA LEU A 202 -22.34 -7.63 9.25
C LEU A 202 -21.44 -6.43 9.58
N GLY A 203 -20.66 -6.49 10.66
CA GLY A 203 -19.69 -5.47 11.03
C GLY A 203 -18.64 -5.24 9.94
N ASN A 204 -18.03 -6.32 9.44
CA ASN A 204 -17.04 -6.24 8.35
C ASN A 204 -17.65 -5.78 7.02
N THR A 205 -18.90 -6.18 6.73
CA THR A 205 -19.62 -5.74 5.53
C THR A 205 -19.99 -4.27 5.62
N LEU A 206 -20.43 -3.80 6.78
CA LEU A 206 -20.76 -2.39 7.04
C LEU A 206 -19.50 -1.51 7.08
N VAL A 207 -18.38 -2.01 7.61
CA VAL A 207 -17.06 -1.35 7.53
C VAL A 207 -16.58 -1.28 6.09
N SER A 208 -16.82 -2.31 5.27
CA SER A 208 -16.49 -2.29 3.84
C SER A 208 -17.34 -1.27 3.07
N VAL A 209 -18.63 -1.18 3.38
CA VAL A 209 -19.55 -0.19 2.79
C VAL A 209 -19.29 1.23 3.31
N SER A 210 -18.87 1.40 4.58
CA SER A 210 -18.47 2.71 5.12
C SER A 210 -17.11 3.15 4.59
N PHE A 211 -16.17 2.23 4.37
CA PHE A 211 -14.91 2.50 3.66
C PHE A 211 -15.15 3.00 2.23
N ILE A 212 -16.15 2.44 1.54
CA ILE A 212 -16.56 2.92 0.21
C ILE A 212 -17.17 4.33 0.31
N LYS A 213 -18.00 4.62 1.32
CA LYS A 213 -18.57 5.96 1.54
C LYS A 213 -17.55 7.01 2.00
N GLU A 214 -16.55 6.64 2.79
CA GLU A 214 -15.47 7.53 3.22
C GLU A 214 -14.45 7.78 2.11
N ARG A 215 -14.17 6.81 1.23
CA ARG A 215 -13.44 7.09 -0.03
C ARG A 215 -14.20 8.12 -0.88
N VAL A 216 -15.53 8.02 -0.98
CA VAL A 216 -16.33 9.03 -1.71
C VAL A 216 -16.25 10.43 -1.06
N LYS A 217 -15.95 10.54 0.25
CA LYS A 217 -15.74 11.84 0.94
C LYS A 217 -14.28 12.33 0.93
N LEU A 218 -13.29 11.44 0.97
CA LEU A 218 -11.86 11.77 0.85
C LEU A 218 -11.42 12.01 -0.61
N ILE A 219 -12.23 11.58 -1.59
CA ILE A 219 -12.12 11.94 -3.03
C ILE A 219 -12.85 13.27 -3.34
N SER A 220 -13.23 14.03 -2.32
CA SER A 220 -13.59 15.44 -2.50
C SER A 220 -12.32 16.27 -2.29
N PRO A 221 -11.70 16.84 -3.35
CA PRO A 221 -10.40 17.48 -3.23
C PRO A 221 -10.52 18.69 -2.32
N HIS A 222 -9.91 18.61 -1.14
CA HIS A 222 -9.62 19.76 -0.30
C HIS A 222 -8.42 20.53 -0.88
N PHE A 223 -8.58 21.02 -2.11
CA PHE A 223 -7.69 22.00 -2.74
C PHE A 223 -8.55 23.07 -3.41
N ARG A 224 -9.11 23.94 -2.59
CA ARG A 224 -9.41 25.31 -2.96
C ARG A 224 -8.83 26.21 -1.89
N ASN A 225 -7.58 26.57 -2.06
CA ASN A 225 -7.01 27.79 -1.52
C ASN A 225 -6.08 28.38 -2.58
N SER A 226 -6.67 28.68 -3.73
CA SER A 226 -6.30 29.84 -4.53
C SER A 226 -7.53 30.75 -4.54
N GLN A 227 -7.29 32.05 -4.38
CA GLN A 227 -8.29 33.12 -4.44
C GLN A 227 -9.22 32.92 -5.66
N PRO A 228 -10.52 33.28 -5.59
CA PRO A 228 -11.42 33.19 -6.74
C PRO A 228 -10.98 34.24 -7.78
N GLY A 229 -10.05 33.86 -8.66
CA GLY A 229 -9.43 34.75 -9.63
C GLY A 229 -9.33 34.10 -10.99
N GLY A 230 -10.36 34.29 -11.82
CA GLY A 230 -10.34 34.01 -13.26
C GLY A 230 -10.27 32.53 -13.68
N ILE A 231 -10.79 32.25 -14.86
CA ILE A 231 -10.52 30.99 -15.58
C ILE A 231 -9.08 31.10 -16.09
N VAL A 232 -8.20 30.17 -15.71
CA VAL A 232 -6.79 30.22 -16.11
C VAL A 232 -6.62 29.61 -17.48
N LYS A 233 -6.40 30.48 -18.46
CA LYS A 233 -6.23 30.11 -19.86
C LYS A 233 -4.80 29.65 -20.11
N VAL A 234 -4.64 28.43 -20.60
CA VAL A 234 -3.37 27.90 -21.07
C VAL A 234 -3.47 27.66 -22.57
N ARG A 235 -2.54 28.22 -23.36
CA ARG A 235 -2.41 27.89 -24.78
C ARG A 235 -1.47 26.70 -24.94
N ILE A 236 -1.91 25.70 -25.67
CA ILE A 236 -1.18 24.46 -25.97
C ILE A 236 -0.88 24.45 -27.46
N LYS A 237 0.40 24.53 -27.83
CA LYS A 237 0.86 24.42 -29.22
C LYS A 237 1.61 23.12 -29.42
N TRP A 238 1.27 22.39 -30.49
CA TRP A 238 1.93 21.13 -30.83
C TRP A 238 2.98 21.34 -31.93
N PHE A 239 4.23 20.95 -31.70
CA PHE A 239 5.30 21.02 -32.71
C PHE A 239 5.52 19.69 -33.46
N GLY A 240 4.58 18.76 -33.34
CA GLY A 240 4.74 17.42 -33.88
C GLY A 240 5.41 16.46 -32.90
N HIS A 241 5.31 15.17 -33.19
CA HIS A 241 5.80 14.09 -32.33
C HIS A 241 5.29 14.25 -30.88
N ALA A 242 6.16 14.36 -29.88
CA ALA A 242 5.82 14.61 -28.47
C ALA A 242 6.09 16.07 -28.01
N ALA A 243 6.51 16.97 -28.91
CA ALA A 243 6.93 18.32 -28.53
C ALA A 243 5.72 19.26 -28.35
N PHE A 244 5.53 19.79 -27.14
CA PHE A 244 4.44 20.73 -26.83
C PHE A 244 4.94 21.99 -26.11
N MET A 245 4.47 23.16 -26.57
CA MET A 245 4.61 24.41 -25.83
C MET A 245 3.34 24.73 -25.07
N LEU A 246 3.46 24.92 -23.77
CA LEU A 246 2.41 25.47 -22.91
C LEU A 246 2.71 26.92 -22.60
N THR A 247 1.82 27.82 -22.99
CA THR A 247 1.94 29.26 -22.70
C THR A 247 0.82 29.69 -21.77
N PHE A 248 1.20 30.28 -20.64
CA PHE A 248 0.27 30.85 -19.67
C PHE A 248 0.91 32.07 -19.04
N ARG A 249 0.12 33.12 -18.79
CA ARG A 249 0.64 34.43 -18.36
C ARG A 249 1.77 34.88 -19.33
N ASP A 250 2.95 35.19 -18.82
CA ASP A 250 4.18 35.52 -19.54
C ASP A 250 5.18 34.35 -19.66
N LYS A 251 4.78 33.13 -19.28
CA LYS A 251 5.65 31.94 -19.19
C LYS A 251 5.39 30.92 -20.28
N LYS A 252 6.48 30.28 -20.71
CA LYS A 252 6.52 29.22 -21.73
C LYS A 252 7.23 27.97 -21.20
N ILE A 253 6.49 26.86 -21.13
CA ILE A 253 7.02 25.53 -20.80
C ILE A 253 7.06 24.70 -22.07
N LEU A 254 8.24 24.22 -22.45
CA LEU A 254 8.41 23.30 -23.57
C LEU A 254 8.62 21.87 -23.04
N ILE A 255 7.75 20.95 -23.42
CA ILE A 255 7.82 19.54 -23.01
C ILE A 255 8.34 18.71 -24.18
N ASP A 256 9.27 17.79 -23.91
CA ASP A 256 9.93 16.88 -24.87
C ASP A 256 10.43 17.60 -26.14
N PRO A 257 11.47 18.46 -26.00
CA PRO A 257 11.81 19.50 -26.97
C PRO A 257 12.56 19.00 -28.22
N TRP A 258 12.07 17.96 -28.90
CA TRP A 258 12.58 17.59 -30.21
C TRP A 258 11.98 18.48 -31.31
N ILE A 259 12.45 19.73 -31.37
CA ILE A 259 11.97 20.75 -32.32
C ILE A 259 12.50 20.48 -33.73
N SER A 260 13.66 19.85 -33.84
CA SER A 260 14.24 19.40 -35.12
C SER A 260 13.52 18.19 -35.76
N ASN A 261 12.35 17.78 -35.22
CA ASN A 261 11.58 16.68 -35.78
C ASN A 261 11.00 17.02 -37.17
N PRO A 262 10.78 16.02 -38.06
CA PRO A 262 10.31 16.26 -39.43
C PRO A 262 8.93 16.92 -39.58
N LEU A 263 8.09 16.91 -38.53
CA LEU A 263 6.78 17.54 -38.55
C LEU A 263 6.81 18.97 -38.02
N SER A 264 7.87 19.39 -37.34
CA SER A 264 7.92 20.71 -36.73
C SER A 264 7.80 21.81 -37.79
N PRO A 265 6.92 22.79 -37.58
CA PRO A 265 6.76 23.92 -38.50
C PRO A 265 7.86 24.98 -38.35
N VAL A 266 8.72 24.86 -37.33
CA VAL A 266 9.73 25.84 -36.96
C VAL A 266 11.05 25.16 -36.60
N SER A 267 12.16 25.88 -36.79
CA SER A 267 13.46 25.48 -36.26
C SER A 267 13.65 25.96 -34.81
N VAL A 268 14.72 25.48 -34.17
CA VAL A 268 15.13 25.95 -32.84
C VAL A 268 15.36 27.46 -32.82
N GLU A 269 15.85 28.04 -33.92
CA GLU A 269 16.19 29.48 -34.06
C GLU A 269 14.96 30.37 -34.03
N GLU A 270 13.84 29.88 -34.56
CA GLU A 270 12.57 30.61 -34.64
C GLU A 270 11.82 30.64 -33.30
N LEU A 271 12.26 29.88 -32.30
CA LEU A 271 11.78 30.04 -30.94
C LEU A 271 12.17 31.41 -30.40
N GLU A 272 11.23 32.08 -29.73
CA GLU A 272 11.43 33.41 -29.17
C GLU A 272 11.70 33.39 -27.65
N GLN A 273 11.11 32.43 -26.94
CA GLN A 273 11.20 32.33 -25.48
C GLN A 273 10.87 30.91 -25.03
N VAL A 274 11.66 30.39 -24.11
CA VAL A 274 11.43 29.13 -23.38
C VAL A 274 11.92 29.34 -21.94
N ASP A 275 11.01 29.40 -20.97
CA ASP A 275 11.39 29.61 -19.56
C ASP A 275 11.77 28.28 -18.89
N TYR A 276 10.99 27.23 -19.18
CA TYR A 276 11.17 25.90 -18.62
C TYR A 276 11.14 24.86 -19.71
N ILE A 277 11.96 23.83 -19.53
CA ILE A 277 11.96 22.64 -20.38
C ILE A 277 11.65 21.46 -19.49
N ILE A 278 10.76 20.57 -19.91
CA ILE A 278 10.50 19.32 -19.21
C ILE A 278 10.78 18.15 -20.15
N VAL A 279 11.58 17.19 -19.68
CA VAL A 279 11.94 16.01 -20.48
C VAL A 279 11.44 14.76 -19.78
N THR A 280 10.65 13.97 -20.48
CA THR A 280 10.04 12.73 -19.97
C THR A 280 11.05 11.59 -19.87
N HIS A 281 11.96 11.48 -20.82
CA HIS A 281 13.04 10.50 -20.85
C HIS A 281 14.13 10.85 -21.89
N ASP A 282 15.24 10.13 -21.87
CA ASP A 282 16.47 10.49 -22.61
C ASP A 282 16.57 9.93 -24.03
N HIS A 283 15.49 9.40 -24.61
CA HIS A 283 15.49 9.06 -26.03
C HIS A 283 15.60 10.32 -26.90
N PHE A 284 16.22 10.16 -28.07
CA PHE A 284 16.58 11.30 -28.94
C PHE A 284 15.36 12.10 -29.41
N ASP A 285 14.21 11.45 -29.58
CA ASP A 285 12.94 12.02 -30.04
C ASP A 285 12.12 12.69 -28.93
N HIS A 286 12.63 12.66 -27.69
CA HIS A 286 12.08 13.37 -26.53
C HIS A 286 13.08 14.37 -25.94
N LEU A 287 14.30 13.92 -25.64
CA LEU A 287 15.38 14.81 -25.19
C LEU A 287 15.72 15.85 -26.25
N GLY A 288 15.82 15.42 -27.51
CA GLY A 288 15.91 16.29 -28.69
C GLY A 288 16.89 17.45 -28.53
N ASP A 289 16.37 18.66 -28.71
CA ASP A 289 17.12 19.91 -28.71
C ASP A 289 17.22 20.55 -27.30
N ALA A 290 16.91 19.80 -26.22
CA ALA A 290 16.82 20.32 -24.86
C ALA A 290 18.05 21.13 -24.43
N GLU A 291 19.26 20.57 -24.58
CA GLU A 291 20.49 21.23 -24.15
C GLU A 291 20.72 22.55 -24.91
N ARG A 292 20.51 22.53 -26.23
CA ARG A 292 20.67 23.69 -27.10
C ARG A 292 19.69 24.81 -26.74
N ILE A 293 18.42 24.45 -26.56
CA ILE A 293 17.36 25.41 -26.20
C ILE A 293 17.60 25.96 -24.79
N ALA A 294 17.94 25.10 -23.84
CA ALA A 294 18.22 25.50 -22.46
C ALA A 294 19.35 26.52 -22.38
N LYS A 295 20.46 26.28 -23.11
CA LYS A 295 21.59 27.23 -23.18
C LYS A 295 21.21 28.55 -23.85
N ARG A 296 20.42 28.50 -24.92
CA ARG A 296 20.01 29.70 -25.66
C ARG A 296 19.16 30.64 -24.82
N PHE A 297 18.19 30.09 -24.07
CA PHE A 297 17.22 30.89 -23.30
C PHE A 297 17.52 30.94 -21.80
N ASN A 298 18.59 30.29 -21.36
CA ASN A 298 18.90 30.09 -19.94
C ASN A 298 17.72 29.44 -19.18
N SER A 299 17.06 28.47 -19.82
CA SER A 299 15.90 27.77 -19.28
C SER A 299 16.29 26.79 -18.18
N THR A 300 15.40 26.57 -17.21
CA THR A 300 15.53 25.46 -16.26
C THR A 300 14.99 24.17 -16.89
N VAL A 301 15.81 23.12 -16.93
CA VAL A 301 15.39 21.78 -17.36
C VAL A 301 14.90 20.97 -16.17
N ILE A 302 13.71 20.40 -16.29
CA ILE A 302 13.05 19.57 -15.29
C ILE A 302 12.96 18.14 -15.83
N GLY A 303 13.29 17.15 -15.01
CA GLY A 303 13.21 15.74 -15.38
C GLY A 303 13.68 14.84 -14.24
N VAL A 304 13.83 13.55 -14.53
CA VAL A 304 14.42 12.61 -13.56
C VAL A 304 15.87 12.98 -13.23
N PRO A 305 16.36 12.72 -12.01
CA PRO A 305 17.64 13.26 -11.54
C PRO A 305 18.82 12.86 -12.42
N GLU A 306 18.85 11.62 -12.92
CA GLU A 306 19.94 11.11 -13.77
C GLU A 306 20.04 11.87 -15.10
N LEU A 307 18.89 12.14 -15.73
CA LEU A 307 18.82 12.90 -16.98
C LEU A 307 19.26 14.34 -16.76
N VAL A 308 18.72 14.97 -15.72
CA VAL A 308 19.04 16.36 -15.38
C VAL A 308 20.53 16.51 -15.06
N MET A 309 21.09 15.61 -14.24
CA MET A 309 22.52 15.60 -13.91
C MET A 309 23.40 15.46 -15.16
N SER A 310 22.95 14.72 -16.19
CA SER A 310 23.68 14.62 -17.45
C SER A 310 23.75 15.96 -18.18
N LEU A 311 22.64 16.71 -18.21
CA LEU A 311 22.57 18.03 -18.83
C LEU A 311 23.31 19.11 -18.02
N GLU A 312 23.29 19.01 -16.69
CA GLU A 312 24.04 19.90 -15.80
C GLU A 312 25.56 19.81 -16.03
N ARG A 313 26.09 18.62 -16.37
CA ARG A 313 27.50 18.47 -16.80
C ARG A 313 27.80 19.25 -18.08
N GLY A 314 26.80 19.48 -18.92
CA GLY A 314 26.86 20.34 -20.10
C GLY A 314 26.72 21.83 -19.80
N GLY A 315 26.52 22.24 -18.54
CA GLY A 315 26.33 23.64 -18.13
C GLY A 315 24.89 24.15 -18.21
N VAL A 316 23.91 23.24 -18.21
CA VAL A 316 22.48 23.58 -18.18
C VAL A 316 21.97 23.68 -16.74
N GLN A 317 21.02 24.57 -16.47
CA GLN A 317 20.36 24.64 -15.17
C GLN A 317 19.33 23.52 -15.02
N GLY A 318 19.42 22.75 -13.94
CA GLY A 318 18.59 21.56 -13.72
C GLY A 318 17.70 21.63 -12.49
N LEU A 319 16.55 20.97 -12.57
CA LEU A 319 15.70 20.60 -11.43
C LEU A 319 15.35 19.11 -11.55
N GLY A 320 16.13 18.28 -10.86
CA GLY A 320 15.88 16.85 -10.77
C GLY A 320 14.73 16.53 -9.83
N LEU A 321 13.71 15.83 -10.32
CA LEU A 321 12.53 15.42 -9.56
C LEU A 321 12.37 13.90 -9.60
N ASN A 322 11.75 13.32 -8.58
CA ASN A 322 11.33 11.91 -8.61
C ASN A 322 9.80 11.83 -8.59
N MET A 323 9.26 10.66 -8.93
CA MET A 323 7.82 10.42 -9.00
C MET A 323 7.16 10.51 -7.63
N GLY A 324 5.90 10.98 -7.60
CA GLY A 324 4.99 10.76 -6.47
C GLY A 324 4.39 11.98 -5.79
N ALA A 325 4.86 13.21 -6.09
CA ALA A 325 4.26 14.42 -5.53
C ALA A 325 4.38 15.61 -6.49
N PHE A 326 3.46 16.56 -6.34
CA PHE A 326 3.61 17.89 -6.93
C PHE A 326 4.75 18.64 -6.23
N VAL A 327 5.66 19.17 -7.03
CA VAL A 327 6.72 20.08 -6.60
C VAL A 327 6.39 21.47 -7.15
N ASP A 328 6.47 22.47 -6.29
CA ASP A 328 6.26 23.87 -6.64
C ASP A 328 7.51 24.43 -7.33
N VAL A 329 7.33 24.99 -8.54
CA VAL A 329 8.41 25.59 -9.32
C VAL A 329 8.35 27.10 -9.12
N ASN A 330 8.96 27.57 -8.03
CA ASN A 330 9.12 28.99 -7.69
C ASN A 330 7.81 29.80 -7.70
N GLY A 331 6.69 29.19 -7.31
CA GLY A 331 5.35 29.80 -7.31
C GLY A 331 4.76 30.04 -8.70
N VAL A 332 5.39 29.53 -9.77
CA VAL A 332 4.94 29.73 -11.16
C VAL A 332 3.91 28.67 -11.57
N PHE A 333 4.21 27.41 -11.29
CA PHE A 333 3.35 26.25 -11.52
C PHE A 333 3.81 25.10 -10.63
N LYS A 334 3.04 23.99 -10.59
CA LYS A 334 3.48 22.76 -9.94
C LYS A 334 3.63 21.64 -10.97
N VAL A 335 4.57 20.75 -10.72
CA VAL A 335 4.84 19.59 -11.58
C VAL A 335 4.97 18.33 -10.75
N ALA A 336 4.37 17.24 -11.23
CA ALA A 336 4.56 15.90 -10.69
C ALA A 336 5.03 14.97 -11.82
N LEU A 337 6.09 14.23 -11.56
CA LEU A 337 6.46 13.10 -12.41
C LEU A 337 5.63 11.88 -12.02
N VAL A 338 5.16 11.14 -13.01
CA VAL A 338 4.34 9.94 -12.82
C VAL A 338 4.91 8.76 -13.61
N PRO A 339 4.67 7.51 -13.20
CA PRO A 339 5.20 6.35 -13.91
C PRO A 339 4.78 6.33 -15.38
N ALA A 340 5.73 6.02 -16.26
CA ALA A 340 5.49 5.60 -17.64
C ALA A 340 6.10 4.22 -17.87
N LEU A 341 5.45 3.38 -18.68
CA LEU A 341 5.94 2.05 -19.00
C LEU A 341 6.64 2.07 -20.37
N HIS A 342 7.94 2.34 -20.35
CA HIS A 342 8.80 2.45 -21.53
C HIS A 342 10.27 2.13 -21.17
N THR A 343 11.17 2.15 -22.15
CA THR A 343 12.62 2.03 -21.91
C THR A 343 13.29 3.40 -21.95
N CYS A 344 14.43 3.54 -21.27
CA CYS A 344 15.29 4.73 -21.34
C CYS A 344 16.69 4.36 -20.81
N SER A 345 17.69 5.25 -20.95
CA SER A 345 19.05 4.98 -20.43
C SER A 345 19.34 5.71 -19.11
N ALA A 346 18.74 6.88 -18.89
CA ALA A 346 18.96 7.70 -17.69
C ALA A 346 17.75 7.65 -16.75
N GLY A 347 17.89 6.92 -15.63
CA GLY A 347 16.85 6.81 -14.61
C GLY A 347 15.70 5.92 -15.05
N GLY A 348 14.50 6.50 -15.18
CA GLY A 348 13.30 5.81 -15.67
C GLY A 348 12.41 6.76 -16.46
N PRO A 349 11.61 6.27 -17.42
CA PRO A 349 10.72 7.13 -18.18
C PRO A 349 9.53 7.54 -17.32
N VAL A 350 9.08 8.77 -17.53
CA VAL A 350 7.98 9.35 -16.76
C VAL A 350 6.97 10.03 -17.66
N GLY A 351 5.73 10.06 -17.21
CA GLY A 351 4.78 11.09 -17.63
C GLY A 351 4.90 12.33 -16.73
N VAL A 352 4.31 13.44 -17.13
CA VAL A 352 4.38 14.72 -16.43
C VAL A 352 2.98 15.28 -16.24
N VAL A 353 2.57 15.49 -15.00
CA VAL A 353 1.36 16.25 -14.68
C VAL A 353 1.75 17.65 -14.22
N LEU A 354 1.22 18.66 -14.91
CA LEU A 354 1.35 20.06 -14.55
C LEU A 354 0.06 20.55 -13.91
N ASP A 355 0.18 21.30 -12.82
CA ASP A 355 -0.92 22.04 -12.20
C ASP A 355 -0.60 23.52 -12.31
N ILE A 356 -1.37 24.21 -13.15
CA ILE A 356 -1.27 25.64 -13.43
C ILE A 356 -2.54 26.27 -12.86
N ASP A 357 -2.44 26.81 -11.65
CA ASP A 357 -3.55 27.43 -10.91
C ASP A 357 -4.80 26.54 -10.78
N GLY A 358 -4.63 25.23 -10.66
CA GLY A 358 -5.71 24.25 -10.56
C GLY A 358 -6.09 23.57 -11.87
N LEU A 359 -5.70 24.11 -13.04
CA LEU A 359 -5.83 23.39 -14.30
C LEU A 359 -4.74 22.33 -14.40
N ARG A 360 -5.14 21.07 -14.62
CA ARG A 360 -4.21 19.94 -14.68
C ARG A 360 -4.04 19.37 -16.07
N ILE A 361 -2.82 19.42 -16.58
CA ILE A 361 -2.43 18.94 -17.91
C ILE A 361 -1.46 17.77 -17.73
N TYR A 362 -1.79 16.62 -18.32
CA TYR A 362 -0.97 15.42 -18.26
C TYR A 362 -0.34 15.13 -19.62
N HIS A 363 0.98 15.31 -19.71
CA HIS A 363 1.78 14.81 -20.81
C HIS A 363 2.19 13.37 -20.50
N MET A 364 1.70 12.40 -21.28
CA MET A 364 1.89 10.98 -20.93
C MET A 364 3.33 10.49 -21.15
N GLY A 365 4.14 11.25 -21.90
CA GLY A 365 5.41 10.75 -22.42
C GLY A 365 5.18 9.53 -23.31
N ASP A 366 6.24 8.75 -23.50
CA ASP A 366 6.12 7.44 -24.11
C ASP A 366 5.75 6.41 -23.05
N THR A 367 4.62 5.74 -23.28
CA THR A 367 4.12 4.74 -22.35
C THR A 367 3.25 3.72 -23.06
N SER A 368 3.26 2.49 -22.55
CA SER A 368 2.27 1.47 -22.83
C SER A 368 1.02 1.65 -21.96
N TYR A 369 -0.07 0.95 -22.29
CA TYR A 369 -1.23 0.91 -21.41
C TYR A 369 -0.87 0.25 -20.08
N THR A 370 -1.17 0.93 -18.97
CA THR A 370 -0.80 0.47 -17.62
C THR A 370 -1.93 0.68 -16.62
N ALA A 371 -1.93 -0.11 -15.55
CA ALA A 371 -2.83 0.05 -14.40
C ALA A 371 -2.62 1.40 -13.70
N GLU A 372 -1.45 2.02 -13.86
CA GLU A 372 -1.10 3.26 -13.15
C GLU A 372 -1.95 4.45 -13.59
N PHE A 373 -2.64 4.38 -14.73
CA PHE A 373 -3.61 5.40 -15.11
C PHE A 373 -4.74 5.55 -14.09
N GLN A 374 -5.11 4.49 -13.36
CA GLN A 374 -6.06 4.59 -12.27
C GLN A 374 -5.50 5.40 -11.10
N ALA A 375 -4.24 5.15 -10.71
CA ALA A 375 -3.57 5.90 -9.66
C ALA A 375 -3.39 7.37 -10.08
N ILE A 376 -3.01 7.62 -11.34
CA ILE A 376 -2.86 8.98 -11.87
C ILE A 376 -4.20 9.73 -11.87
N LYS A 377 -5.29 9.04 -12.24
CA LYS A 377 -6.65 9.59 -12.13
C LYS A 377 -7.00 9.96 -10.69
N GLU A 378 -6.77 9.06 -9.75
CA GLU A 378 -7.15 9.27 -8.35
C GLU A 378 -6.33 10.38 -7.67
N VAL A 379 -5.02 10.40 -7.91
CA VAL A 379 -4.09 11.32 -7.23
C VAL A 379 -4.06 12.68 -7.91
N PHE A 380 -3.97 12.70 -9.24
CA PHE A 380 -3.72 13.93 -10.00
C PHE A 380 -4.94 14.40 -10.77
N ASN A 381 -5.85 13.52 -11.19
CA ASN A 381 -7.11 13.87 -11.86
C ASN A 381 -6.95 14.92 -12.99
N PRO A 382 -6.18 14.63 -14.07
CA PRO A 382 -5.92 15.59 -15.13
C PRO A 382 -7.18 15.92 -15.94
N GLU A 383 -7.29 17.18 -16.34
CA GLU A 383 -8.40 17.70 -17.16
C GLU A 383 -8.07 17.67 -18.65
N VAL A 384 -6.79 17.85 -18.99
CA VAL A 384 -6.26 17.74 -20.35
C VAL A 384 -5.20 16.66 -20.39
N VAL A 385 -5.26 15.78 -21.39
CA VAL A 385 -4.27 14.71 -21.58
C VAL A 385 -3.66 14.80 -22.98
N LEU A 386 -2.33 14.80 -23.04
CA LEU A 386 -1.54 14.69 -24.27
C LEU A 386 -1.11 13.22 -24.39
N VAL A 387 -1.70 12.50 -25.35
CA VAL A 387 -1.71 11.02 -25.37
C VAL A 387 -0.98 10.45 -26.59
N PRO A 388 0.04 9.59 -26.43
CA PRO A 388 0.72 8.98 -27.56
C PRO A 388 -0.21 7.95 -28.23
N ILE A 389 -0.27 7.97 -29.55
CA ILE A 389 -1.11 7.06 -30.35
C ILE A 389 -0.32 6.34 -31.47
N GLY A 390 1.01 6.39 -31.39
CA GLY A 390 1.90 5.98 -32.48
C GLY A 390 1.90 4.50 -32.79
N GLY A 391 1.53 3.67 -31.80
CA GLY A 391 1.83 2.24 -31.85
C GLY A 391 3.34 1.98 -31.90
N HIS A 392 3.71 0.73 -32.16
CA HIS A 392 5.09 0.23 -32.27
C HIS A 392 5.98 0.45 -31.02
N TYR A 393 6.30 1.70 -30.68
CA TYR A 393 7.05 2.10 -29.48
C TYR A 393 6.14 2.55 -28.32
N THR A 394 4.93 3.01 -28.62
CA THR A 394 3.95 3.51 -27.63
C THR A 394 2.59 2.81 -27.76
N MET A 395 1.60 3.23 -26.97
CA MET A 395 0.22 2.85 -27.17
C MET A 395 -0.23 3.07 -28.63
N GLY A 396 -0.96 2.09 -29.16
CA GLY A 396 -1.74 2.27 -30.38
C GLY A 396 -3.05 3.02 -30.11
N PRO A 397 -3.81 3.34 -31.16
CA PRO A 397 -5.10 4.03 -31.06
C PRO A 397 -6.09 3.39 -30.08
N ARG A 398 -6.12 2.06 -30.01
CA ARG A 398 -7.01 1.31 -29.11
C ARG A 398 -6.60 1.45 -27.65
N GLU A 399 -5.33 1.23 -27.35
CA GLU A 399 -4.78 1.31 -26.01
C GLU A 399 -4.89 2.74 -25.47
N ALA A 400 -4.62 3.74 -26.31
CA ALA A 400 -4.81 5.15 -25.99
C ALA A 400 -6.27 5.50 -25.67
N ALA A 401 -7.24 5.01 -26.45
CA ALA A 401 -8.66 5.22 -26.17
C ALA A 401 -9.12 4.52 -24.87
N LEU A 402 -8.55 3.36 -24.53
CA LEU A 402 -8.76 2.72 -23.24
C LEU A 402 -8.17 3.57 -22.09
N ALA A 403 -7.01 4.21 -22.29
CA ALA A 403 -6.44 5.10 -21.29
C ALA A 403 -7.37 6.28 -20.99
N LEU A 404 -8.00 6.86 -22.02
CA LEU A 404 -9.00 7.91 -21.85
C LEU A 404 -10.24 7.45 -21.06
N LYS A 405 -10.66 6.19 -21.22
CA LYS A 405 -11.76 5.61 -20.45
C LYS A 405 -11.46 5.56 -18.95
N VAL A 406 -10.20 5.35 -18.56
CA VAL A 406 -9.76 5.32 -17.16
C VAL A 406 -9.53 6.74 -16.62
N LEU A 407 -8.81 7.58 -17.36
CA LEU A 407 -8.45 8.94 -16.95
C LEU A 407 -9.63 9.91 -16.99
N THR A 408 -10.63 9.66 -17.84
CA THR A 408 -11.81 10.50 -18.08
C THR A 408 -11.50 12.01 -18.12
N PRO A 409 -10.51 12.48 -18.92
CA PRO A 409 -10.21 13.90 -19.00
C PRO A 409 -11.33 14.66 -19.71
N LYS A 410 -11.35 15.99 -19.59
CA LYS A 410 -12.26 16.81 -20.39
C LYS A 410 -11.79 16.89 -21.85
N ILE A 411 -10.47 16.98 -22.03
CA ILE A 411 -9.83 17.16 -23.34
C ILE A 411 -8.71 16.13 -23.51
N ALA A 412 -8.61 15.55 -24.72
CA ALA A 412 -7.48 14.73 -25.12
C ALA A 412 -6.88 15.24 -26.44
N ILE A 413 -5.56 15.36 -26.50
CA ILE A 413 -4.81 15.76 -27.68
C ILE A 413 -3.88 14.61 -28.06
N PRO A 414 -4.09 13.92 -29.20
CA PRO A 414 -3.20 12.85 -29.63
C PRO A 414 -1.84 13.38 -30.07
N MET A 415 -0.80 12.62 -29.78
CA MET A 415 0.60 12.92 -30.11
C MET A 415 1.36 11.66 -30.53
N HIS A 416 2.65 11.80 -30.84
CA HIS A 416 3.56 10.69 -31.19
C HIS A 416 3.03 9.83 -32.38
N TYR A 417 2.56 10.47 -33.45
CA TYR A 417 2.12 9.78 -34.68
C TYR A 417 2.57 10.55 -35.92
N ALA A 418 2.48 9.91 -37.09
CA ALA A 418 2.85 10.41 -38.42
C ALA A 418 4.34 10.76 -38.64
N THR A 419 5.15 10.85 -37.58
CA THR A 419 6.56 11.28 -37.66
C THR A 419 7.46 10.28 -38.40
N PHE A 420 7.28 8.98 -38.15
CA PHE A 420 8.10 7.93 -38.74
C PHE A 420 7.27 6.95 -39.60
N PRO A 421 7.89 6.27 -40.59
CA PRO A 421 7.23 5.24 -41.38
C PRO A 421 6.63 4.09 -40.56
N VAL A 422 7.18 3.77 -39.39
CA VAL A 422 6.68 2.67 -38.54
C VAL A 422 5.48 3.07 -37.68
N LEU A 423 5.23 4.37 -37.47
CA LEU A 423 4.14 4.86 -36.64
C LEU A 423 2.83 4.94 -37.41
N VAL A 424 1.72 4.94 -36.67
CA VAL A 424 0.37 5.28 -37.15
C VAL A 424 0.39 6.59 -37.95
N LYS A 425 -0.34 6.65 -39.05
CA LYS A 425 -0.30 7.76 -40.02
C LYS A 425 -1.26 8.90 -39.74
N THR A 426 -2.43 8.59 -39.18
CA THR A 426 -3.46 9.59 -38.86
C THR A 426 -4.09 9.29 -37.52
N ALA A 427 -4.71 10.29 -36.91
CA ALA A 427 -5.41 10.12 -35.63
C ALA A 427 -6.83 9.51 -35.78
N ASP A 428 -7.27 9.18 -37.00
CA ASP A 428 -8.68 8.82 -37.27
C ASP A 428 -9.14 7.59 -36.49
N ASP A 429 -8.34 6.51 -36.48
CA ASP A 429 -8.67 5.30 -35.72
C ASP A 429 -8.75 5.59 -34.21
N PHE A 430 -7.91 6.50 -33.70
CA PHE A 430 -7.95 6.89 -32.30
C PHE A 430 -9.23 7.68 -31.99
N VAL A 431 -9.59 8.63 -32.85
CA VAL A 431 -10.81 9.43 -32.70
C VAL A 431 -12.05 8.54 -32.71
N GLU A 432 -12.15 7.58 -33.64
CA GLU A 432 -13.30 6.66 -33.71
C GLU A 432 -13.38 5.77 -32.46
N ARG A 433 -12.26 5.24 -31.97
CA ARG A 433 -12.24 4.44 -30.75
C ARG A 433 -12.55 5.26 -29.50
N ALA A 434 -12.05 6.50 -29.42
CA ALA A 434 -12.30 7.40 -28.30
C ALA A 434 -13.80 7.77 -28.20
N LYS A 435 -14.48 8.00 -29.34
CA LYS A 435 -15.94 8.23 -29.37
C LYS A 435 -16.72 7.09 -28.72
N VAL A 436 -16.29 5.84 -28.91
CA VAL A 436 -16.97 4.66 -28.35
C VAL A 436 -16.58 4.41 -26.89
N LEU A 437 -15.28 4.47 -26.58
CA LEU A 437 -14.75 4.06 -25.26
C LEU A 437 -14.80 5.17 -24.22
N ALA A 438 -14.74 6.43 -24.65
CA ALA A 438 -14.69 7.61 -23.81
C ALA A 438 -15.52 8.78 -24.42
N PRO A 439 -16.84 8.59 -24.62
CA PRO A 439 -17.70 9.51 -25.39
C PRO A 439 -17.78 10.94 -24.81
N ASN A 440 -17.48 11.11 -23.52
CA ASN A 440 -17.52 12.41 -22.85
C ASN A 440 -16.20 13.19 -22.96
N VAL A 441 -15.16 12.60 -23.58
CA VAL A 441 -13.85 13.25 -23.76
C VAL A 441 -13.85 14.00 -25.09
N LYS A 442 -13.55 15.30 -25.05
CA LYS A 442 -13.36 16.10 -26.26
C LYS A 442 -11.97 15.82 -26.85
N VAL A 443 -11.92 15.08 -27.94
CA VAL A 443 -10.66 14.86 -28.68
C VAL A 443 -10.38 16.05 -29.60
N LEU A 444 -9.19 16.64 -29.46
CA LEU A 444 -8.72 17.75 -30.29
C LEU A 444 -7.50 17.30 -31.09
N VAL A 445 -7.67 17.06 -32.38
CA VAL A 445 -6.57 16.71 -33.28
C VAL A 445 -5.96 17.98 -33.83
N LEU A 446 -4.77 18.32 -33.37
CA LEU A 446 -4.02 19.49 -33.84
C LEU A 446 -3.18 19.14 -35.06
N LYS A 447 -2.95 20.10 -35.96
CA LYS A 447 -1.88 20.05 -36.96
C LYS A 447 -0.56 20.51 -36.33
N PRO A 448 0.61 20.09 -36.86
CA PRO A 448 1.87 20.65 -36.41
C PRO A 448 1.89 22.18 -36.57
N GLY A 449 2.18 22.88 -35.49
CA GLY A 449 2.13 24.34 -35.37
C GLY A 449 0.81 24.94 -34.92
N GLU A 450 -0.25 24.14 -34.88
CA GLU A 450 -1.55 24.59 -34.38
C GLU A 450 -1.52 24.74 -32.87
N GLU A 451 -2.27 25.73 -32.39
CA GLU A 451 -2.44 26.02 -30.98
C GLU A 451 -3.90 26.02 -30.59
N VAL A 452 -4.18 25.61 -29.35
CA VAL A 452 -5.51 25.66 -28.76
C VAL A 452 -5.44 26.25 -27.36
N GLU A 453 -6.42 27.08 -27.02
CA GLU A 453 -6.60 27.58 -25.66
C GLU A 453 -7.52 26.63 -24.88
N VAL A 454 -7.06 26.17 -23.71
CA VAL A 454 -7.84 25.37 -22.77
C VAL A 454 -8.18 26.21 -21.53
N PRO A 455 -9.41 26.08 -20.99
CA PRO A 455 -9.90 26.85 -19.84
C PRO A 455 -9.42 26.31 -18.50
#